data_AF-A0ABD5EDK7-F1
#
_entry.id   AF-A0ABD5EDK7-F1
#
_cell.length_a   1.000
_cell.length_b   1.000
_cell.length_c   1.000
_cell.angle_alpha   90.00
_cell.angle_beta   90.00
_cell.angle_gamma   90.00
#
_symmetry.space_group_name_H-M   'P 1'
#
loop_
_entity.id
_entity.type
_entity.pdbx_description
1 polymer ?
#
loop_
_entity_poly.entity_id
_entity_poly.type
_entity_poly.pdbx_seq_one_letter_code
_entity_poly.pdbx_strand_id
1 'polypeptide(L)'
;MITALDHVQLSAPPGSEDALGAFYAGVLGLTELPKPPALAARGGCWFGSGPVQLHLGIEADFRPARKAHPGLRVTAIDAFATRLTTHAIPVTWDDNLPGHRRFYADDPVGNRLEFLEPLTGSPQRPR
;
A
#
# COMPACT_ATOMS: atom_id res chain seq x y z
N MET A 1 -9.45 19.29 -16.64
CA MET A 1 -10.29 18.14 -16.19
C MET A 1 -9.36 17.09 -15.60
N ILE A 2 -9.77 16.38 -14.55
CA ILE A 2 -9.00 15.30 -13.92
C ILE A 2 -9.12 14.03 -14.79
N THR A 3 -8.01 13.30 -15.01
CA THR A 3 -7.97 12.13 -15.93
C THR A 3 -7.82 10.78 -15.22
N ALA A 4 -7.06 10.74 -14.13
CA ALA A 4 -6.80 9.54 -13.35
C ALA A 4 -6.24 9.91 -11.97
N LEU A 5 -6.17 8.92 -11.08
CA LEU A 5 -5.28 8.96 -9.92
C LEU A 5 -3.87 8.60 -10.41
N ASP A 6 -2.90 9.49 -10.21
CA ASP A 6 -1.52 9.26 -10.64
C ASP A 6 -0.73 8.46 -9.59
N HIS A 7 -0.82 8.87 -8.33
CA HIS A 7 -0.19 8.19 -7.19
C HIS A 7 -0.92 8.52 -5.89
N VAL A 8 -0.63 7.76 -4.84
CA VAL A 8 -0.98 8.11 -3.45
C VAL A 8 0.30 8.39 -2.69
N GLN A 9 0.33 9.51 -1.96
CA GLN A 9 1.42 9.81 -1.04
C GLN A 9 1.04 9.40 0.39
N LEU A 10 1.90 8.62 1.03
CA LEU A 10 1.86 8.34 2.47
C LEU A 10 3.07 8.98 3.13
N SER A 11 2.91 9.46 4.35
CA SER A 11 4.01 9.99 5.14
C SER A 11 4.77 8.87 5.84
N ALA A 12 6.04 9.11 6.13
CA ALA A 12 6.90 8.25 6.92
C ALA A 12 7.89 9.09 7.75
N PRO A 13 8.36 8.60 8.91
CA PRO A 13 9.37 9.29 9.70
C PRO A 13 10.76 9.17 9.04
N PRO A 14 11.71 10.08 9.33
CA PRO A 14 13.08 9.97 8.85
C PRO A 14 13.74 8.63 9.23
N GLY A 15 14.48 8.02 8.29
CA GLY A 15 15.26 6.80 8.53
C GLY A 15 14.46 5.50 8.44
N SER A 16 13.21 5.53 7.97
CA SER A 16 12.38 4.33 7.80
C SER A 16 12.52 3.65 6.43
N GLU A 17 13.30 4.20 5.51
CA GLU A 17 13.37 3.75 4.11
C GLU A 17 13.71 2.26 3.98
N ASP A 18 14.66 1.74 4.76
CA ASP A 18 15.04 0.32 4.71
C ASP A 18 13.90 -0.59 5.15
N ALA A 19 13.19 -0.22 6.22
CA ALA A 19 12.03 -0.97 6.71
C ALA A 19 10.87 -0.93 5.70
N LEU A 20 10.64 0.24 5.09
CA LEU A 20 9.65 0.42 4.04
C LEU A 20 10.02 -0.39 2.79
N GLY A 21 11.29 -0.42 2.38
CA GLY A 21 11.77 -1.24 1.27
C GLY A 21 11.56 -2.73 1.53
N ALA A 22 11.93 -3.21 2.71
CA ALA A 22 11.69 -4.59 3.11
C ALA A 22 10.21 -4.98 3.09
N PHE A 23 9.32 -4.05 3.46
CA PHE A 23 7.88 -4.28 3.44
C PHE A 23 7.26 -4.15 2.05
N TYR A 24 7.36 -2.98 1.40
CA TYR A 24 6.68 -2.71 0.14
C TYR A 24 7.27 -3.51 -1.02
N ALA A 25 8.60 -3.64 -1.10
CA ALA A 25 9.22 -4.46 -2.13
C ALA A 25 9.31 -5.94 -1.71
N GLY A 26 9.81 -6.23 -0.51
CA GLY A 26 10.01 -7.61 -0.05
C GLY A 26 8.71 -8.36 0.24
N VAL A 27 7.81 -7.78 1.04
CA VAL A 27 6.56 -8.46 1.46
C VAL A 27 5.41 -8.23 0.50
N LEU A 28 5.17 -7.00 0.02
CA LEU A 28 4.05 -6.77 -0.91
C LEU A 28 4.42 -7.16 -2.35
N GLY A 29 5.71 -7.20 -2.69
CA GLY A 29 6.18 -7.52 -4.04
C GLY A 29 6.04 -6.36 -5.04
N LEU A 30 5.99 -5.11 -4.56
CA LEU A 30 6.06 -3.95 -5.44
C LEU A 30 7.49 -3.73 -5.95
N THR A 31 7.61 -3.06 -7.09
CA THR A 31 8.91 -2.66 -7.61
C THR A 31 9.29 -1.31 -7.03
N GLU A 32 10.48 -1.18 -6.45
CA GLU A 32 11.03 0.13 -6.09
C GLU A 32 11.33 0.95 -7.35
N LEU A 33 10.87 2.19 -7.37
CA LEU A 33 11.00 3.10 -8.49
C LEU A 33 12.07 4.16 -8.17
N PRO A 34 12.97 4.47 -9.12
CA PRO A 34 13.96 5.51 -8.92
C PRO A 34 13.27 6.87 -8.79
N LYS A 35 13.58 7.59 -7.71
CA LYS A 35 13.14 8.97 -7.56
C LYS A 35 13.86 9.87 -8.58
N PRO A 36 13.18 10.89 -9.14
CA PRO A 36 13.84 11.92 -9.93
C PRO A 36 14.99 12.57 -9.13
N PRO A 37 16.14 12.89 -9.74
CA PRO A 37 17.30 13.45 -9.04
C PRO A 37 16.96 14.68 -8.16
N ALA A 38 16.07 15.54 -8.65
CA ALA A 38 15.62 16.74 -7.92
C ALA A 38 14.86 16.43 -6.61
N LEU A 39 14.34 15.22 -6.43
CA LEU A 39 13.59 14.79 -5.25
C LEU A 39 14.37 13.82 -4.37
N ALA A 40 15.49 13.27 -4.86
CA ALA A 40 16.28 12.26 -4.14
C ALA A 40 16.79 12.78 -2.78
N ALA A 41 17.24 14.04 -2.72
CA ALA A 41 17.76 14.66 -1.50
C ALA A 41 16.74 14.81 -0.36
N ARG A 42 15.44 14.57 -0.61
CA ARG A 42 14.36 14.71 0.38
C ARG A 42 14.08 13.43 1.19
N GLY A 43 14.82 12.35 0.93
CA GLY A 43 14.58 11.04 1.57
C GLY A 43 13.27 10.38 1.10
N GLY A 44 12.97 9.18 1.60
CA GLY A 44 11.79 8.41 1.23
C GLY A 44 11.96 7.60 -0.05
N CYS A 45 10.96 6.76 -0.35
CA CYS A 45 11.02 5.72 -1.38
C CYS A 45 9.71 5.67 -2.19
N TRP A 46 9.81 5.27 -3.46
CA TRP A 46 8.66 5.15 -4.37
C TRP A 46 8.51 3.69 -4.77
N PHE A 47 7.27 3.19 -4.83
CA PHE A 47 6.99 1.82 -5.27
C PHE A 47 5.84 1.79 -6.27
N GLY A 48 5.86 0.81 -7.17
CA GLY A 48 4.77 0.62 -8.11
C GLY A 48 4.57 -0.81 -8.60
N SER A 49 3.38 -1.02 -9.17
CA SER A 49 3.00 -2.24 -9.88
C SER A 49 1.84 -1.93 -10.83
N GLY A 50 2.11 -1.99 -12.15
CA GLY A 50 1.14 -1.57 -13.16
C GLY A 50 0.65 -0.13 -12.92
N PRO A 51 -0.66 0.12 -12.74
CA PRO A 51 -1.18 1.46 -12.48
C PRO A 51 -1.03 1.93 -11.02
N VAL A 52 -0.56 1.07 -10.11
CA VAL A 52 -0.37 1.42 -8.70
C VAL A 52 0.96 2.17 -8.55
N GLN A 53 0.91 3.37 -7.97
CA GLN A 53 2.08 4.11 -7.50
C GLN A 53 1.87 4.63 -6.07
N LEU A 54 2.81 4.29 -5.19
CA LEU A 54 2.84 4.73 -3.80
C LEU A 54 4.14 5.51 -3.55
N HIS A 55 4.00 6.75 -3.09
CA HIS A 55 5.13 7.60 -2.73
C HIS A 55 5.20 7.72 -1.21
N LEU A 56 6.30 7.25 -0.61
CA LEU A 56 6.53 7.36 0.83
C LEU A 56 7.42 8.58 1.06
N GLY A 57 6.79 9.66 1.52
CA GLY A 57 7.45 10.95 1.77
C GLY A 57 7.87 11.10 3.22
N ILE A 58 9.08 11.61 3.45
CA ILE A 58 9.58 11.85 4.81
C ILE A 58 8.92 13.09 5.44
N GLU A 59 8.41 12.93 6.65
CA GLU A 59 7.77 13.97 7.46
C GLU A 59 8.37 13.97 8.88
N ALA A 60 8.89 15.12 9.35
CA ALA A 60 9.57 15.20 10.64
C ALA A 60 8.63 14.94 11.83
N ASP A 61 7.43 15.52 11.82
CA ASP A 61 6.41 15.35 12.86
C ASP A 61 5.40 14.24 12.50
N PHE A 62 5.91 13.15 11.91
CA PHE A 62 5.12 12.05 11.38
C PHE A 62 4.09 11.50 12.38
N ARG A 63 2.87 11.30 11.88
CA ARG A 63 1.80 10.56 12.56
C ARG A 63 1.17 9.57 11.59
N PRO A 64 1.05 8.29 11.95
CA PRO A 64 0.50 7.28 11.05
C PRO A 64 -0.94 7.59 10.65
N ALA A 65 -1.24 7.45 9.36
CA ALA A 65 -2.60 7.54 8.84
C ALA A 65 -3.38 6.26 9.18
N ARG A 66 -4.06 6.26 10.33
CA ARG A 66 -4.82 5.10 10.84
C ARG A 66 -6.22 4.94 10.23
N LYS A 67 -6.70 5.95 9.48
CA LYS A 67 -8.02 5.96 8.85
C LYS A 67 -7.96 6.20 7.35
N ALA A 68 -7.28 7.24 6.88
CA ALA A 68 -7.04 7.44 5.45
C ALA A 68 -6.03 6.39 4.98
N HIS A 69 -6.34 5.71 3.87
CA HIS A 69 -5.50 4.65 3.32
C HIS A 69 -5.75 4.48 1.82
N PRO A 70 -4.76 3.98 1.05
CA PRO A 70 -4.99 3.45 -0.28
C PRO A 70 -5.70 2.09 -0.20
N GLY A 71 -6.66 1.88 -1.10
CA GLY A 71 -7.28 0.58 -1.35
C GLY A 71 -6.62 -0.10 -2.56
N LEU A 72 -5.90 -1.18 -2.30
CA LEU A 72 -5.08 -1.89 -3.28
C LEU A 72 -5.80 -3.16 -3.74
N ARG A 73 -6.13 -3.23 -5.03
CA ARG A 73 -6.67 -4.46 -5.60
C ARG A 73 -5.59 -5.53 -5.67
N VAL A 74 -5.93 -6.71 -5.18
CA VAL A 74 -5.06 -7.90 -5.24
C VAL A 74 -5.81 -9.05 -5.91
N THR A 75 -5.05 -10.03 -6.37
CA THR A 75 -5.57 -11.33 -6.80
C THR A 75 -5.20 -12.39 -5.78
N ALA A 76 -6.05 -13.41 -5.63
CA ALA A 76 -5.87 -14.49 -4.67
C ALA A 76 -5.66 -13.95 -3.23
N ILE A 77 -6.62 -13.15 -2.74
CA ILE A 77 -6.48 -12.38 -1.50
C ILE A 77 -6.14 -13.23 -0.27
N ASP A 78 -6.61 -14.47 -0.19
CA ASP A 78 -6.27 -15.38 0.92
C ASP A 78 -4.79 -15.81 0.88
N ALA A 79 -4.25 -16.05 -0.31
CA ALA A 79 -2.82 -16.34 -0.48
C ALA A 79 -1.98 -15.08 -0.18
N PHE A 80 -2.47 -13.91 -0.59
CA PHE A 80 -1.82 -12.63 -0.29
C PHE A 80 -1.81 -12.35 1.23
N ALA A 81 -2.93 -12.55 1.92
CA ALA A 81 -2.99 -12.44 3.38
C ALA A 81 -2.05 -13.43 4.07
N THR A 82 -1.97 -14.68 3.59
CA THR A 82 -1.05 -15.71 4.10
C THR A 82 0.41 -15.28 3.94
N ARG A 83 0.76 -14.62 2.83
CA ARG A 83 2.11 -14.06 2.64
C ARG A 83 2.42 -13.03 3.73
N LEU A 84 1.53 -12.08 4.00
CA LEU A 84 1.75 -11.07 5.04
C LEU A 84 1.91 -11.72 6.43
N THR A 85 1.04 -12.66 6.79
CA THR A 85 1.11 -13.31 8.11
C THR A 85 2.34 -14.20 8.28
N THR A 86 2.87 -14.80 7.21
CA THR A 86 4.15 -15.53 7.23
C THR A 86 5.33 -14.63 7.56
N HIS A 87 5.24 -13.34 7.20
CA HIS A 87 6.20 -12.30 7.59
C HIS A 87 5.84 -11.62 8.92
N ALA A 88 4.99 -12.25 9.75
CA ALA A 88 4.54 -11.74 11.05
C ALA A 88 3.81 -10.39 11.00
N ILE A 89 3.23 -10.02 9.85
CA ILE A 89 2.41 -8.82 9.70
C ILE A 89 0.95 -9.18 9.99
N PRO A 90 0.33 -8.57 11.00
CA PRO A 90 -1.08 -8.81 11.30
C PRO A 90 -1.99 -8.35 10.16
N VAL A 91 -3.02 -9.15 9.87
CA VAL A 91 -4.10 -8.78 8.95
C VAL A 91 -5.42 -8.73 9.71
N THR A 92 -6.26 -7.75 9.41
CA THR A 92 -7.59 -7.59 9.99
C THR A 92 -8.63 -7.70 8.89
N TRP A 93 -9.31 -8.85 8.82
CA TRP A 93 -10.40 -9.09 7.87
C TRP A 93 -11.61 -8.22 8.19
N ASP A 94 -12.31 -7.76 7.14
CA ASP A 94 -13.51 -6.94 7.26
C ASP A 94 -14.58 -7.34 6.22
N ASP A 95 -15.70 -7.84 6.71
CA ASP A 95 -16.83 -8.31 5.89
C ASP A 95 -17.90 -7.22 5.63
N ASN A 96 -17.66 -5.97 6.05
CA ASN A 96 -18.62 -4.86 5.93
C ASN A 96 -18.65 -4.20 4.55
N LEU A 97 -17.88 -4.68 3.56
CA LEU A 97 -17.92 -4.20 2.18
C LEU A 97 -18.60 -5.23 1.25
N PRO A 98 -19.86 -5.01 0.86
CA PRO A 98 -20.55 -5.92 -0.06
C PRO A 98 -19.81 -6.12 -1.38
N GLY A 99 -19.81 -7.36 -1.88
CA GLY A 99 -19.24 -7.74 -3.17
C GLY A 99 -17.71 -7.83 -3.21
N HIS A 100 -17.03 -7.64 -2.07
CA HIS A 100 -15.58 -7.75 -1.98
C HIS A 100 -15.19 -8.58 -0.77
N ARG A 101 -14.09 -9.31 -0.92
CA ARG A 101 -13.29 -9.81 0.19
C ARG A 101 -12.18 -8.79 0.44
N ARG A 102 -11.96 -8.40 1.69
CA ARG A 102 -10.94 -7.40 2.03
C ARG A 102 -10.33 -7.60 3.41
N PHE A 103 -9.12 -7.09 3.58
CA PHE A 103 -8.49 -6.95 4.89
C PHE A 103 -7.65 -5.67 4.96
N TYR A 104 -7.32 -5.28 6.19
CA TYR A 104 -6.38 -4.19 6.47
C TYR A 104 -5.08 -4.74 7.07
N ALA A 105 -3.97 -4.08 6.75
CA ALA A 105 -2.70 -4.26 7.43
C ALA A 105 -2.03 -2.89 7.60
N ASP A 106 -1.19 -2.76 8.61
CA ASP A 106 -0.39 -1.56 8.79
C ASP A 106 1.01 -1.77 8.19
N ASP A 107 1.58 -0.75 7.58
CA ASP A 107 2.98 -0.75 7.16
C ASP A 107 3.92 -0.62 8.39
N PRO A 108 5.26 -0.73 8.22
CA PRO A 108 6.21 -0.71 9.33
C PRO A 108 6.19 0.56 10.20
N VAL A 109 5.59 1.64 9.70
CA VAL A 109 5.48 2.92 10.42
C VAL A 109 4.05 3.20 10.89
N GLY A 110 3.14 2.25 10.69
CA GLY A 110 1.77 2.27 11.20
C GLY A 110 0.73 2.89 10.25
N ASN A 111 1.08 3.17 8.99
CA ASN A 111 0.07 3.62 8.03
C ASN A 111 -0.83 2.45 7.64
N ARG A 112 -2.14 2.67 7.65
CA ARG A 112 -3.09 1.66 7.22
C ARG A 112 -3.05 1.48 5.70
N LEU A 113 -3.12 0.23 5.26
CA LEU A 113 -3.37 -0.19 3.88
C LEU A 113 -4.62 -1.08 3.84
N GLU A 114 -5.41 -0.98 2.77
CA GLU A 114 -6.51 -1.92 2.48
C GLU A 114 -6.14 -2.77 1.26
N PHE A 115 -6.40 -4.06 1.36
CA PHE A 115 -6.29 -5.00 0.24
C PHE A 115 -7.65 -5.61 -0.04
N LEU A 116 -8.06 -5.63 -1.31
CA LEU A 116 -9.40 -6.08 -1.69
C LEU A 116 -9.43 -6.85 -3.01
N GLU A 117 -10.30 -7.84 -3.07
CA GLU A 117 -10.59 -8.65 -4.26
C GLU A 117 -12.10 -8.78 -4.44
N PRO A 118 -12.67 -8.54 -5.63
CA PRO A 118 -14.10 -8.74 -5.87
C PRO A 118 -14.50 -10.21 -5.68
N LEU A 119 -15.65 -10.45 -5.06
CA LEU A 119 -16.21 -11.81 -4.99
C LEU A 119 -16.65 -12.25 -6.39
N THR A 120 -16.39 -13.51 -6.75
CA THR A 120 -16.84 -14.10 -8.02
C THR A 120 -18.34 -13.88 -8.23
N GLY A 121 -18.71 -13.27 -9.36
CA GLY A 121 -20.10 -12.90 -9.69
C GLY A 121 -20.51 -11.47 -9.31
N SER A 122 -19.64 -10.70 -8.64
CA SER A 122 -19.87 -9.27 -8.40
C SER A 122 -19.57 -8.47 -9.67
N PRO A 123 -20.38 -7.47 -10.04
CA PRO A 123 -20.07 -6.61 -11.18
C PRO A 123 -18.70 -5.94 -10.97
N GLN A 124 -17.76 -6.16 -11.90
CA GLN A 124 -16.49 -5.45 -11.88
C GLN A 124 -16.76 -3.96 -12.11
N ARG A 125 -16.15 -3.08 -11.30
CA ARG A 125 -16.11 -1.65 -11.66
C ARG A 125 -15.37 -1.50 -12.99
N PRO A 126 -15.88 -0.68 -13.92
CA PRO A 126 -15.17 -0.39 -15.16
C PRO A 126 -13.77 0.15 -14.85
N ARG A 127 -12.80 -0.28 -15.67
CA ARG A 127 -11.41 0.17 -15.61
C ARG A 127 -11.29 1.63 -16.02
#